data_AF-A0A928J2G6-F1
#
_entry.id   AF-A0A928J2G6-F1
#
_cell.length_a   1.000
_cell.length_b   1.000
_cell.length_c   1.000
_cell.angle_alpha   90.00
_cell.angle_beta   90.00
_cell.angle_gamma   90.00
#
_symmetry.space_group_name_H-M   'P 1'
#
loop_
_entity.id
_entity.type
_entity.pdbx_description
1 polymer ?
#
loop_
_entity_poly.entity_id
_entity_poly.type
_entity_poly.pdbx_seq_one_letter_code
_entity_poly.pdbx_strand_id
1 'polypeptide(L)' 'MNTLKDLLNGAGCPAEHSGGGDGLFGRSLAMVYSPHQLFDGLYTPEVGLCHGTIFIELDKPFWGAGRLK' A
#
# COMPACT_ATOMS: atom_id res chain seq x y z
N MET A 1 12.97 33.26 11.75
CA MET A 1 12.65 33.31 10.31
C MET A 1 12.92 31.92 9.78
N ASN A 2 11.90 31.07 9.75
CA ASN A 2 12.06 29.65 9.48
C ASN A 2 11.89 29.44 7.96
N THR A 3 12.75 28.66 7.34
CA THR A 3 12.86 28.58 5.88
C THR A 3 11.82 27.62 5.32
N LEU A 4 11.37 27.83 4.07
CA LEU A 4 10.40 26.96 3.38
C LEU A 4 10.79 25.46 3.35
N LYS A 5 12.06 25.14 3.62
CA LYS A 5 12.58 23.77 3.74
C LYS A 5 12.16 23.07 5.03
N ASP A 6 11.88 23.82 6.10
CA ASP A 6 11.49 23.30 7.40
C ASP A 6 10.05 22.78 7.40
N LEU A 7 9.21 23.22 6.45
CA LEU A 7 7.83 22.76 6.26
C LEU A 7 7.71 21.47 5.42
N LEU A 8 8.76 21.11 4.68
CA LEU A 8 8.80 19.86 3.89
C LEU A 8 9.44 18.70 4.67
N ASN A 9 9.98 18.96 5.86
CA ASN A 9 10.63 17.95 6.68
C ASN A 9 9.64 17.30 7.65
N GLY A 10 8.90 16.32 7.11
CA GLY A 10 8.38 15.14 7.80
C GLY A 10 7.78 15.30 9.20
N ALA A 11 6.45 15.49 9.24
CA ALA A 11 5.62 14.91 10.29
C ALA A 11 4.56 14.03 9.61
N GLY A 12 4.76 12.71 9.68
CA GLY A 12 3.68 11.75 9.48
C GLY A 12 2.58 11.96 10.52
N CYS A 13 1.39 11.40 10.26
CA CYS A 13 0.13 11.73 10.93
C CYS A 13 0.14 11.51 12.46
N PRO A 14 -0.07 12.55 13.28
CA PRO A 14 -0.87 12.42 14.49
C PRO A 14 -2.35 12.54 14.08
N ALA A 15 -3.12 11.47 14.22
CA ALA A 15 -4.57 11.53 14.04
C ALA A 15 -5.19 12.21 15.27
N GLU A 16 -5.24 13.54 15.28
CA GLU A 16 -5.95 14.31 16.30
C GLU A 16 -7.36 14.70 15.83
N HIS A 17 -8.32 14.28 16.64
CA HIS A 17 -9.75 14.37 16.40
C HIS A 17 -10.24 15.75 16.84
N SER A 18 -10.51 16.68 15.93
CA SER A 18 -11.39 17.84 16.15
C SER A 18 -11.65 18.63 14.88
N GLY A 19 -12.92 18.67 14.44
CA GLY A 19 -13.45 19.77 13.64
C GLY A 19 -13.58 19.53 12.14
N GLY A 20 -14.73 19.00 11.71
CA GLY A 20 -15.53 19.49 10.57
C GLY A 20 -14.98 19.48 9.14
N GLY A 21 -13.73 19.09 8.90
CA GLY A 21 -13.14 18.92 7.57
C GLY A 21 -12.53 17.54 7.42
N ASP A 22 -12.71 16.92 6.27
CA ASP A 22 -11.95 15.72 5.89
C ASP A 22 -10.46 16.08 5.96
N GLY A 23 -9.70 15.39 6.83
CA GLY A 23 -8.27 15.66 7.11
C GLY A 23 -7.31 15.39 5.94
N LEU A 24 -7.78 15.57 4.71
CA LEU A 24 -7.13 15.33 3.44
C LEU A 24 -6.58 16.62 2.81
N PHE A 25 -6.90 17.81 3.35
CA PHE A 25 -6.41 19.08 2.81
C PHE A 25 -4.88 19.13 2.88
N GLY A 26 -4.22 19.20 1.72
CA GLY A 26 -2.75 19.19 1.60
C GLY A 26 -2.10 17.80 1.53
N ARG A 27 -2.88 16.71 1.50
CA ARG A 27 -2.38 15.35 1.30
C ARG A 27 -2.62 14.87 -0.13
N SER A 28 -1.65 14.17 -0.71
CA SER A 28 -1.87 13.49 -1.99
C SER A 28 -2.86 12.33 -1.79
N LEU A 29 -3.94 12.33 -2.59
CA LEU A 29 -4.86 11.20 -2.63
C LEU A 29 -4.15 10.02 -3.30
N ALA A 30 -3.95 8.93 -2.55
CA ALA A 30 -3.51 7.67 -3.12
C ALA A 30 -4.72 6.97 -3.76
N MET A 31 -4.69 6.79 -5.09
CA MET A 31 -5.67 6.00 -5.81
C MET A 31 -5.01 4.68 -6.23
N VAL A 32 -5.67 3.56 -5.93
CA VAL A 32 -5.25 2.24 -6.40
C VAL A 32 -6.39 1.61 -7.19
N TYR A 33 -6.08 1.07 -8.37
CA TYR A 33 -6.99 0.19 -9.07
C TYR A 33 -6.92 -1.19 -8.42
N SER A 34 -7.96 -1.57 -7.71
CA SER A 34 -8.10 -2.93 -7.17
C SER A 34 -9.06 -3.71 -8.06
N PRO A 35 -8.61 -4.77 -8.76
CA PRO A 35 -9.48 -5.60 -9.55
C PRO A 35 -10.46 -6.37 -8.65
N HIS A 36 -11.65 -6.66 -9.18
CA HIS A 36 -12.61 -7.51 -8.49
C HIS A 36 -12.03 -8.93 -8.38
N GLN A 37 -11.73 -9.34 -7.15
CA GLN A 37 -11.11 -10.64 -6.85
C GLN A 37 -12.03 -11.45 -5.94
N LEU A 38 -12.28 -12.69 -6.33
CA LEU A 38 -13.01 -13.65 -5.49
C LEU A 38 -12.09 -14.15 -4.38
N PHE A 39 -12.61 -14.18 -3.16
CA PHE A 39 -11.91 -14.73 -1.99
C PHE A 39 -12.12 -16.24 -1.97
N ASP A 40 -11.57 -16.90 -2.97
CA ASP A 40 -11.57 -18.35 -3.12
C ASP A 40 -10.13 -18.86 -3.19
N GLY A 41 -9.92 -20.13 -2.81
CA GLY A 41 -8.59 -20.75 -2.81
C GLY A 41 -7.58 -19.95 -1.99
N LEU A 42 -7.86 -19.75 -0.70
CA LEU A 42 -6.98 -19.00 0.21
C LEU A 42 -6.08 -19.94 1.03
N TYR A 43 -4.85 -19.49 1.25
CA TYR A 43 -4.00 -20.05 2.30
C TYR A 43 -4.48 -19.64 3.69
N THR A 44 -4.06 -20.39 4.72
CA THR A 44 -4.15 -19.88 6.09
C THR A 44 -3.22 -18.67 6.25
N PRO A 45 -3.51 -17.74 7.18
CA PRO A 45 -2.73 -16.52 7.34
C PRO A 45 -1.21 -16.75 7.51
N GLU A 46 -0.84 -17.79 8.25
CA GLU A 46 0.56 -18.15 8.53
C GLU A 46 1.28 -18.57 7.25
N VAL A 47 0.63 -19.37 6.40
CA VAL A 47 1.17 -19.80 5.11
C VAL A 47 1.17 -18.65 4.12
N GLY A 48 0.08 -17.89 4.03
CA GLY A 48 0.00 -16.75 3.12
C GLY A 48 1.07 -15.69 3.38
N LEU A 49 1.47 -15.50 4.64
CA LEU A 49 2.60 -14.63 5.01
C LEU A 49 3.93 -15.13 4.43
N CYS A 50 4.18 -16.44 4.44
CA CYS A 50 5.39 -17.02 3.84
C CYS A 50 5.44 -16.86 2.32
N HIS A 51 4.29 -16.90 1.64
CA HIS A 51 4.18 -16.75 0.18
C HIS A 51 4.05 -15.29 -0.27
N GLY A 52 3.79 -14.34 0.65
CA GLY A 52 3.57 -12.93 0.33
C GLY A 52 2.19 -12.62 -0.28
N THR A 53 1.31 -13.62 -0.33
CA THR A 53 -0.08 -13.50 -0.75
C THR A 53 -0.92 -14.56 -0.07
N ILE A 54 -2.16 -14.21 0.31
CA ILE A 54 -3.13 -15.19 0.82
C ILE A 54 -3.86 -15.95 -0.29
N PHE A 55 -3.76 -15.47 -1.54
CA PHE A 55 -4.46 -16.05 -2.69
C PHE A 55 -3.54 -17.02 -3.42
N ILE A 56 -3.91 -18.30 -3.44
CA ILE A 56 -3.11 -19.38 -4.05
C ILE A 56 -2.89 -19.09 -5.55
N GLU A 57 -3.92 -18.57 -6.23
CA GLU A 57 -3.83 -18.26 -7.66
C GLU A 57 -2.80 -17.16 -7.99
N LEU A 58 -2.44 -16.31 -7.02
CA LEU A 58 -1.46 -15.25 -7.21
C LEU A 58 -0.02 -15.70 -6.90
N ASP A 59 0.15 -16.89 -6.32
CA ASP A 59 1.45 -17.49 -6.01
C ASP A 59 2.07 -18.11 -7.29
N LYS A 60 2.38 -17.24 -8.26
CA LYS A 60 2.93 -17.62 -9.56
C LYS A 60 4.45 -17.52 -9.55
N PRO A 61 5.17 -18.50 -10.14
CA PRO A 61 6.60 -18.38 -10.29
C PRO A 61 6.94 -17.16 -11.14
N PHE A 62 8.01 -16.46 -10.76
CA PHE A 62 8.48 -15.31 -11.53
C PHE A 62 9.09 -15.78 -12.86
N TRP A 63 8.32 -15.71 -13.95
CA TRP A 63 8.80 -15.98 -15.31
C TRP A 63 9.50 -14.79 -15.95
N GLY A 64 10.21 -13.96 -15.16
CA GLY A 64 10.96 -12.83 -15.69
C GLY A 64 11.76 -13.27 -16.90
N ALA A 65 11.39 -12.71 -18.07
CA ALA A 65 11.94 -13.12 -19.35
C ALA A 65 13.47 -13.15 -19.22
N GLY A 66 14.04 -14.35 -19.28
CA GLY A 66 15.47 -14.53 -19.14
C GLY A 66 16.15 -13.62 -20.15
N ARG A 67 17.00 -12.71 -19.69
CA ARG A 67 18.09 -12.22 -20.54
C ARG A 67 18.98 -13.42 -20.82
N LEU A 68 18.64 -14.18 -21.85
CA LEU A 68 19.58 -15.05 -22.56
C LEU A 68 20.70 -14.12 -23.03
N LYS A 69 21.88 -14.29 -22.42
CA LYS A 69 23.13 -13.66 -22.86
C LYS A 69 23.65 -14.37 -24.09
#